data_AF-A0A834YEU0-F1
#
_entry.id   AF-A0A834YEU0-F1
#
_cell.length_a   1.000
_cell.length_b   1.000
_cell.length_c   1.000
_cell.angle_alpha   90.00
_cell.angle_beta   90.00
_cell.angle_gamma   90.00
#
_symmetry.space_group_name_H-M   'P 1'
#
loop_
_entity.id
_entity.type
_entity.pdbx_description
1 polymer ?
#
loop_
_entity_poly.entity_id
_entity_poly.type
_entity_poly.pdbx_seq_one_letter_code
_entity_poly.pdbx_strand_id
1 'polypeptide(L)'
;MDVKGRTRSMLVLTGRLVNEVLSFIVFSVLDLLDVLLCFVYKVVDFFIEAEWKPCYCSSAKEAITSSGKILVSEQGESKIVCLCSSKLQLEDISDTLYTRPSLVSEISKSTVKELKRLKVEQTMIQSCEKIKNGTVRSTFTINSTIVEMLQGKIGGQQSHPIPRWSDCDCKLCTSWTSSCKETLYVRAEGAKEKAREDVLFIHGFISSSAFWTETVFPNFSNAAKSSYRLFAVDLLGFGRSPKPTDSLYTLREHVDMIERSVIEPYKVKSFHIVAHSLGCILALALAVKYPGSVKSLTLLAPPYFPVPKGEAATQYVLRRVAPRRLWPLIAFGASIACWYEHISRTICLLICKNHRLWEFLTKLITRNRIKTFLLEGFFCHTHNAAWHTLHNIICGTAGKLDGYLDTVRDRLKCDVTIFHGRDDELLPVECSYAVQSMIPRARVKVIEKKDHITIVVGRQKAFARELEEIWTKSSG
;
A
#
# COMPACT_ATOMS: atom_id res chain seq x y z
N MET A 1 12.80 38.22 -29.77
CA MET A 1 12.29 37.47 -28.59
C MET A 1 10.77 37.65 -28.63
N ASP A 2 9.86 36.69 -28.74
CA ASP A 2 9.76 35.30 -28.28
C ASP A 2 8.60 34.55 -29.01
N VAL A 3 8.73 34.30 -30.32
CA VAL A 3 7.72 33.52 -31.09
C VAL A 3 7.86 32.01 -30.84
N LYS A 4 9.09 31.57 -30.53
CA LYS A 4 9.44 30.17 -30.28
C LYS A 4 8.96 29.67 -28.91
N GLY A 5 8.93 30.53 -27.89
CA GLY A 5 8.33 30.22 -26.58
C GLY A 5 6.81 30.08 -26.65
N ARG A 6 6.14 30.95 -27.40
CA ARG A 6 4.68 30.96 -27.57
C ARG A 6 4.16 29.75 -28.34
N THR A 7 4.83 29.35 -29.43
CA THR A 7 4.49 28.13 -30.20
C THR A 7 4.73 26.86 -29.39
N ARG A 8 5.84 26.77 -28.64
CA ARG A 8 6.12 25.64 -27.74
C ARG A 8 5.08 25.54 -26.61
N SER A 9 4.67 26.68 -26.05
CA SER A 9 3.61 26.74 -25.03
C SER A 9 2.26 26.28 -25.57
N MET A 10 1.86 26.72 -26.78
CA MET A 10 0.63 26.24 -27.42
C MET A 10 0.67 24.74 -27.75
N LEU A 11 1.79 24.21 -28.26
CA LEU A 11 1.96 22.77 -28.51
C LEU A 11 1.83 21.92 -27.23
N VAL A 12 2.41 22.38 -26.12
CA VAL A 12 2.28 21.71 -24.81
C VAL A 12 0.84 21.77 -24.30
N LEU A 13 0.16 22.91 -24.49
CA LEU A 13 -1.24 23.08 -24.09
C LEU A 13 -2.17 22.16 -24.91
N THR A 14 -2.00 22.14 -26.24
CA THR A 14 -2.75 21.25 -27.13
C THR A 14 -2.51 19.79 -26.79
N GLY A 15 -1.25 19.40 -26.54
CA GLY A 15 -0.91 18.03 -26.12
C GLY A 15 -1.57 17.63 -24.80
N ARG A 16 -1.63 18.55 -23.82
CA ARG A 16 -2.36 18.32 -22.57
C ARG A 16 -3.86 18.16 -22.79
N LEU A 17 -4.48 19.04 -23.57
CA LEU A 17 -5.92 18.97 -23.86
C LEU A 17 -6.28 17.67 -24.58
N VAL A 18 -5.49 17.26 -25.57
CA VAL A 18 -5.68 15.98 -26.25
C VAL A 18 -5.55 14.81 -25.28
N ASN A 19 -4.54 14.80 -24.40
CA ASN A 19 -4.38 13.75 -23.41
C ASN A 19 -5.56 13.69 -22.42
N GLU A 20 -6.08 14.84 -21.97
CA GLU A 20 -7.23 14.89 -21.06
C GLU A 20 -8.51 14.39 -21.75
N VAL A 21 -8.77 14.78 -23.00
CA VAL A 21 -9.94 14.30 -23.77
C VAL A 21 -9.84 12.79 -24.06
N LEU A 22 -8.67 12.31 -24.48
CA LEU A 22 -8.45 10.88 -24.72
C LEU A 22 -8.55 10.09 -23.42
N SER A 23 -7.97 10.60 -22.32
CA SER A 23 -8.10 9.98 -21.00
C SER A 23 -9.57 9.87 -20.61
N PHE A 24 -10.35 10.95 -20.77
CA PHE A 24 -11.80 10.91 -20.49
C PHE A 24 -12.51 9.79 -21.25
N ILE A 25 -12.27 9.68 -22.56
CA ILE A 25 -12.90 8.67 -23.41
C ILE A 25 -12.49 7.27 -22.95
N VAL A 26 -11.18 7.02 -22.79
CA VAL A 26 -10.68 5.69 -22.41
C VAL A 26 -11.17 5.28 -21.03
N PHE A 27 -11.08 6.15 -20.02
CA PHE A 27 -11.56 5.83 -18.68
C PHE A 27 -13.08 5.64 -18.64
N SER A 28 -13.85 6.34 -19.49
CA SER A 28 -15.30 6.07 -19.61
C SER A 28 -15.60 4.68 -20.19
N VAL A 29 -14.80 4.22 -21.16
CA VAL A 29 -14.91 2.86 -21.71
C VAL A 29 -14.51 1.82 -20.65
N LEU A 30 -13.43 2.07 -19.91
CA LEU A 30 -12.99 1.21 -18.81
C LEU A 30 -14.06 1.13 -17.71
N ASP A 31 -14.81 2.21 -17.44
CA ASP A 31 -15.90 2.21 -16.46
C ASP A 31 -16.99 1.22 -16.86
N LEU A 32 -17.40 1.23 -18.14
CA LEU A 32 -18.38 0.29 -18.68
C LEU A 32 -17.86 -1.15 -18.68
N LEU A 33 -16.59 -1.34 -19.05
CA LEU A 33 -15.96 -2.66 -19.08
C LEU A 33 -15.90 -3.30 -17.68
N ASP A 34 -15.54 -2.52 -16.66
CA ASP A 34 -15.43 -2.99 -15.28
C ASP A 34 -16.81 -3.37 -14.69
N VAL A 35 -17.87 -2.64 -15.06
CA VAL A 35 -19.25 -3.01 -14.72
C VAL A 35 -19.67 -4.32 -15.40
N LEU A 36 -19.33 -4.50 -16.68
CA LEU A 36 -19.59 -5.75 -17.39
C LEU A 36 -18.84 -6.92 -16.75
N LEU A 37 -17.56 -6.73 -16.43
CA LEU A 37 -16.74 -7.73 -15.76
C LEU A 37 -17.27 -8.06 -14.36
N CYS A 38 -17.80 -7.11 -13.60
CA CYS A 38 -18.49 -7.38 -12.33
C CYS A 38 -19.63 -8.39 -12.52
N PHE A 39 -20.48 -8.21 -13.53
CA PHE A 39 -21.54 -9.17 -13.81
C PHE A 39 -20.97 -10.56 -14.17
N VAL A 40 -19.98 -10.60 -15.05
CA VAL A 40 -19.34 -11.86 -15.49
C VAL A 40 -18.72 -12.59 -14.30
N TYR A 41 -17.90 -11.92 -13.50
CA TYR A 41 -17.24 -12.54 -12.35
C TYR A 41 -18.22 -12.99 -11.28
N LYS A 42 -19.29 -12.24 -11.05
CA LYS A 42 -20.35 -12.66 -10.12
C LYS A 42 -21.01 -13.97 -10.54
N VAL A 43 -21.27 -14.13 -11.85
CA VAL A 43 -21.83 -15.37 -12.41
C VAL A 43 -20.82 -16.51 -12.31
N VAL A 44 -19.56 -16.26 -12.70
CA VAL A 44 -18.50 -17.27 -12.67
C VAL A 44 -18.21 -17.75 -11.25
N ASP A 45 -18.12 -16.83 -10.28
CA ASP A 45 -17.88 -17.16 -8.87
C ASP A 45 -19.02 -18.00 -8.29
N PHE A 46 -20.26 -17.69 -8.63
CA PHE A 46 -21.42 -18.49 -8.22
C PHE A 46 -21.34 -19.92 -8.78
N PHE A 47 -20.99 -20.09 -10.05
CA PHE A 47 -20.90 -21.42 -10.65
C PHE A 47 -19.70 -22.24 -10.17
N ILE A 48 -18.56 -21.60 -9.89
CA ILE A 48 -17.32 -22.31 -9.53
C ILE A 48 -17.19 -22.51 -8.01
N GLU A 49 -17.52 -21.48 -7.22
CA GLU A 49 -17.30 -21.50 -5.77
C GLU A 49 -18.58 -21.85 -4.98
N ALA A 50 -19.73 -22.00 -5.66
CA ALA A 50 -21.04 -22.30 -5.07
C ALA A 50 -21.49 -21.31 -3.97
N GLU A 51 -20.85 -20.13 -3.90
CA GLU A 51 -21.14 -19.06 -2.95
C GLU A 51 -21.51 -17.78 -3.70
N TRP A 52 -22.57 -17.11 -3.24
CA TRP A 52 -22.93 -15.80 -3.76
C TRP A 52 -22.09 -14.72 -3.08
N LYS A 53 -21.03 -14.26 -3.75
CA LYS A 53 -20.19 -13.17 -3.24
C LYS A 53 -20.73 -11.82 -3.71
N PRO A 54 -20.82 -10.81 -2.84
CA PRO A 54 -21.18 -9.46 -3.23
C PRO A 54 -20.11 -8.91 -4.18
N CYS A 55 -20.53 -8.13 -5.18
CA CYS A 55 -19.59 -7.37 -6.00
C CYS A 55 -19.20 -6.09 -5.26
N TYR A 56 -17.99 -5.57 -5.40
CA TYR A 56 -17.61 -4.33 -4.70
C TYR A 56 -18.31 -3.08 -5.26
N CYS A 57 -19.03 -3.22 -6.38
CA CYS A 57 -19.96 -2.22 -6.89
C CYS A 57 -21.26 -2.14 -6.06
N SER A 58 -21.53 -3.12 -5.19
CA SER A 58 -22.60 -3.10 -4.21
C SER A 58 -22.28 -2.12 -3.08
N SER A 59 -23.29 -1.62 -2.38
CA SER A 59 -23.06 -0.71 -1.25
C SER A 59 -22.10 -1.37 -0.24
N ALA A 60 -21.19 -0.60 0.36
CA ALA A 60 -20.23 -1.10 1.36
C ALA A 60 -20.94 -1.94 2.45
N LYS A 61 -22.17 -1.54 2.80
CA LYS A 61 -23.04 -2.25 3.73
C LYS A 61 -23.36 -3.68 3.27
N GLU A 62 -23.81 -3.86 2.02
CA GLU A 62 -24.12 -5.19 1.47
C GLU A 62 -22.87 -6.07 1.37
N ALA A 63 -21.77 -5.52 0.83
CA ALA A 63 -20.53 -6.29 0.60
C ALA A 63 -19.91 -6.82 1.89
N ILE A 64 -19.98 -6.03 2.96
CA ILE A 64 -19.42 -6.38 4.26
C ILE A 64 -20.33 -7.36 5.00
N THR A 65 -21.66 -7.16 4.97
CA THR A 65 -22.61 -8.05 5.67
C THR A 65 -22.60 -9.49 5.14
N SER A 66 -22.49 -9.69 3.82
CA SER A 66 -22.40 -11.04 3.24
C SER A 66 -21.06 -11.74 3.47
N SER A 67 -20.01 -11.01 3.87
CA SER A 67 -18.73 -11.61 4.32
C SER A 67 -18.76 -12.06 5.79
N GLY A 68 -19.90 -11.93 6.48
CA GLY A 68 -20.05 -12.27 7.89
C GLY A 68 -19.27 -11.32 8.82
N LYS A 69 -19.03 -10.08 8.38
CA LYS A 69 -18.40 -9.00 9.15
C LYS A 69 -19.41 -7.87 9.38
N ILE A 70 -19.32 -7.16 10.52
CA ILE A 70 -20.29 -6.12 10.90
C ILE A 70 -19.68 -4.74 10.63
N LEU A 71 -20.33 -3.95 9.78
CA LEU A 71 -19.95 -2.54 9.58
C LEU A 71 -20.53 -1.67 10.70
N VAL A 72 -19.67 -0.93 11.40
CA VAL A 72 -20.03 0.09 12.38
C VAL A 72 -19.50 1.42 11.86
N SER A 73 -20.39 2.38 11.60
CA SER A 73 -19.98 3.75 11.27
C SER A 73 -19.88 4.55 12.55
N GLU A 74 -18.70 5.11 12.82
CA GLU A 74 -18.46 6.03 13.93
C GLU A 74 -17.86 7.32 13.36
N GLN A 75 -18.52 8.46 13.59
CA GLN A 75 -18.03 9.80 13.19
C GLN A 75 -17.69 9.99 11.69
N GLY A 76 -18.33 9.23 10.80
CA GLY A 76 -18.09 9.30 9.35
C GLY A 76 -16.91 8.46 8.85
N GLU A 77 -16.27 7.67 9.71
CA GLU A 77 -15.30 6.65 9.34
C GLU A 77 -15.95 5.26 9.32
N SER A 78 -15.63 4.46 8.29
CA SER A 78 -16.10 3.09 8.13
C SER A 78 -15.22 2.13 8.94
N LYS A 79 -15.74 1.58 10.05
CA LYS A 79 -15.07 0.55 10.84
C LYS A 79 -15.75 -0.80 10.65
N ILE A 80 -14.98 -1.87 10.54
CA ILE A 80 -15.50 -3.24 10.58
C ILE A 80 -15.18 -3.86 11.92
N VAL A 81 -16.17 -4.52 12.52
CA VAL A 81 -15.96 -5.43 13.64
C VAL A 81 -15.51 -6.78 13.11
N CYS A 82 -14.26 -7.13 13.40
CA CYS A 82 -13.69 -8.46 13.18
C CYS A 82 -13.67 -9.25 14.50
N LEU A 83 -13.96 -10.55 14.43
CA LEU A 83 -13.93 -11.45 15.58
C LEU A 83 -12.72 -12.38 15.42
N CYS A 84 -11.66 -12.16 16.18
CA CYS A 84 -10.51 -13.07 16.24
C CYS A 84 -10.57 -13.85 17.56
N SER A 85 -10.85 -15.16 17.48
CA SER A 85 -10.84 -16.28 18.48
C SER A 85 -11.28 -16.07 19.94
N SER A 86 -11.28 -14.85 20.46
CA SER A 86 -11.69 -14.45 21.83
C SER A 86 -11.89 -12.94 22.02
N LYS A 87 -11.68 -12.08 20.99
CA LYS A 87 -11.79 -10.61 21.11
C LYS A 87 -12.54 -9.98 19.95
N LEU A 88 -13.42 -9.02 20.27
CA LEU A 88 -14.14 -8.18 19.33
C LEU A 88 -13.27 -6.96 19.00
N GLN A 89 -12.89 -6.78 17.74
CA GLN A 89 -11.92 -5.75 17.33
C GLN A 89 -12.47 -4.89 16.19
N LEU A 90 -12.28 -3.57 16.29
CA LEU A 90 -12.64 -2.62 15.23
C LEU A 90 -11.44 -2.37 14.32
N GLU A 91 -11.60 -2.66 13.03
CA GLU A 91 -10.64 -2.39 11.97
C GLU A 91 -11.10 -1.22 11.11
N ASP A 92 -10.18 -0.34 10.77
CA ASP A 92 -10.48 0.79 9.90
C ASP A 92 -10.26 0.39 8.43
N ILE A 93 -11.23 0.70 7.57
CA ILE A 93 -11.19 0.36 6.15
C ILE A 93 -11.34 1.61 5.32
N SER A 94 -10.63 1.63 4.20
CA SER A 94 -10.70 2.76 3.29
C SER A 94 -12.04 2.79 2.55
N ASP A 95 -12.72 3.94 2.55
CA ASP A 95 -13.92 4.13 1.75
C ASP A 95 -13.66 3.98 0.24
N THR A 96 -12.40 4.14 -0.21
CA THR A 96 -12.01 3.93 -1.62
C THR A 96 -12.19 2.48 -2.06
N LEU A 97 -12.34 1.54 -1.13
CA LEU A 97 -12.47 0.11 -1.43
C LEU A 97 -13.85 -0.24 -2.03
N TYR A 98 -14.86 0.56 -1.71
CA TYR A 98 -16.26 0.35 -2.14
C TYR A 98 -16.89 1.59 -2.80
N THR A 99 -16.26 2.76 -2.69
CA THR A 99 -16.82 4.02 -3.19
C THR A 99 -16.02 4.54 -4.38
N ARG A 100 -16.67 4.57 -5.54
CA ARG A 100 -16.15 5.12 -6.79
C ARG A 100 -16.83 6.45 -7.12
N PRO A 101 -16.12 7.60 -7.02
CA PRO A 101 -16.58 8.86 -7.59
C PRO A 101 -16.81 8.74 -9.10
N SER A 102 -17.94 9.25 -9.61
CA SER A 102 -18.20 9.29 -11.04
C SER A 102 -17.22 10.24 -11.74
N LEU A 103 -16.73 9.87 -12.93
CA LEU A 103 -15.79 10.67 -13.73
C LEU A 103 -16.33 12.10 -13.97
N VAL A 104 -17.65 12.23 -14.19
CA VAL A 104 -18.36 13.51 -14.34
C VAL A 104 -18.27 14.38 -13.07
N SER A 105 -18.38 13.78 -11.88
CA SER A 105 -18.22 14.50 -10.60
C SER A 105 -16.79 14.99 -10.36
N GLU A 106 -15.80 14.37 -11.00
CA GLU A 106 -14.39 14.78 -10.87
C GLU A 106 -14.05 15.94 -11.80
N ILE A 107 -14.55 15.89 -13.04
CA ILE A 107 -14.36 16.97 -14.02
C ILE A 107 -15.08 18.22 -13.57
N SER A 108 -16.29 18.10 -13.01
CA SER A 108 -17.00 19.27 -12.45
C SER A 108 -16.18 19.92 -11.32
N LYS A 109 -15.58 19.13 -10.42
CA LYS A 109 -14.71 19.64 -9.35
C LYS A 109 -13.40 20.24 -9.88
N SER A 110 -12.76 19.62 -10.87
CA SER A 110 -11.53 20.12 -11.48
C SER A 110 -11.77 21.43 -12.25
N THR A 111 -12.83 21.47 -13.05
CA THR A 111 -13.27 22.66 -13.82
C THR A 111 -13.67 23.78 -12.87
N VAL A 112 -14.36 23.47 -11.76
CA VAL A 112 -14.68 24.46 -10.71
C VAL A 112 -13.41 24.93 -9.97
N LYS A 113 -12.41 24.07 -9.74
CA LYS A 113 -11.15 24.43 -9.09
C LYS A 113 -10.27 25.29 -10.01
N GLU A 114 -10.23 25.01 -11.31
CA GLU A 114 -9.61 25.85 -12.35
C GLU A 114 -10.35 27.18 -12.53
N LEU A 115 -11.68 27.18 -12.61
CA LEU A 115 -12.51 28.40 -12.64
C LEU A 115 -12.35 29.23 -11.36
N LYS A 116 -12.22 28.59 -10.19
CA LYS A 116 -11.88 29.28 -8.94
C LYS A 116 -10.46 29.82 -8.98
N ARG A 117 -9.49 29.08 -9.53
CA ARG A 117 -8.09 29.54 -9.66
C ARG A 117 -7.97 30.74 -10.62
N LEU A 118 -8.77 30.76 -11.68
CA LEU A 118 -8.91 31.88 -12.62
C LEU A 118 -9.71 33.05 -12.02
N LYS A 119 -10.72 32.79 -11.18
CA LYS A 119 -11.47 33.83 -10.44
C LYS A 119 -10.72 34.40 -9.23
N VAL A 120 -9.72 33.70 -8.70
CA VAL A 120 -8.91 34.19 -7.56
C VAL A 120 -7.93 35.31 -7.96
N GLU A 121 -7.76 35.59 -9.26
CA GLU A 121 -7.09 36.82 -9.74
C GLU A 121 -8.02 38.06 -9.79
N GLN A 122 -9.33 37.91 -9.56
CA GLN A 122 -10.27 39.02 -9.50
C GLN A 122 -11.23 38.86 -8.32
N THR A 123 -11.01 39.70 -7.30
CA THR A 123 -11.92 40.10 -6.22
C THR A 123 -11.70 39.39 -4.87
N MET A 124 -11.05 40.12 -3.96
CA MET A 124 -11.27 40.00 -2.52
C MET A 124 -12.65 40.55 -2.16
N ILE A 125 -13.45 39.81 -1.39
CA ILE A 125 -14.38 40.31 -0.36
C ILE A 125 -14.79 39.14 0.55
N GLN A 126 -14.80 39.41 1.86
CA GLN A 126 -15.18 38.56 2.99
C GLN A 126 -16.64 38.11 2.97
N SER A 127 -16.90 36.92 3.52
CA SER A 127 -18.06 36.70 4.40
C SER A 127 -17.85 35.52 5.34
N CYS A 128 -18.24 35.76 6.60
CA CYS A 128 -18.12 34.90 7.78
C CYS A 128 -19.41 34.10 7.99
N GLU A 129 -19.35 32.82 8.34
CA GLU A 129 -20.50 32.10 8.91
C GLU A 129 -20.12 31.17 10.06
N LYS A 130 -20.98 31.22 11.08
CA LYS A 130 -20.83 30.73 12.45
C LYS A 130 -21.02 29.22 12.59
N ILE A 131 -20.17 28.63 13.44
CA ILE A 131 -20.28 27.28 14.00
C ILE A 131 -21.44 27.25 15.02
N LYS A 132 -22.32 26.23 14.92
CA LYS A 132 -23.17 25.79 16.03
C LYS A 132 -22.67 24.45 16.54
N ASN A 133 -22.19 24.43 17.79
CA ASN A 133 -21.87 23.22 18.55
C ASN A 133 -23.17 22.61 19.08
N GLY A 134 -23.39 21.32 18.79
CA GLY A 134 -24.40 20.49 19.44
C GLY A 134 -23.74 19.21 19.96
N THR A 135 -23.67 19.07 21.28
CA THR A 135 -23.18 17.88 21.96
C THR A 135 -24.22 16.77 21.84
N VAL A 136 -23.95 15.72 21.06
CA VAL A 136 -24.81 14.52 21.00
C VAL A 136 -24.09 13.37 21.69
N ARG A 137 -24.70 12.90 22.78
CA ARG A 137 -24.32 11.70 23.54
C ARG A 137 -24.73 10.48 22.71
N SER A 138 -23.78 9.67 22.24
CA SER A 138 -24.07 8.46 21.46
C SER A 138 -24.29 7.26 22.39
N THR A 139 -25.53 6.78 22.45
CA THR A 139 -25.89 5.51 23.08
C THR A 139 -25.78 4.38 22.07
N PHE A 140 -25.10 3.29 22.44
CA PHE A 140 -24.89 2.10 21.62
C PHE A 140 -26.09 1.15 21.79
N THR A 141 -26.72 0.70 20.69
CA THR A 141 -27.77 -0.31 20.74
C THR A 141 -27.36 -1.49 19.86
N ILE A 142 -27.00 -2.60 20.50
CA ILE A 142 -26.67 -3.86 19.81
C ILE A 142 -28.00 -4.54 19.47
N ASN A 143 -28.26 -4.75 18.18
CA ASN A 143 -29.42 -5.49 17.68
C ASN A 143 -29.26 -6.99 18.02
N SER A 144 -30.34 -7.68 18.44
CA SER A 144 -30.35 -9.09 18.85
C SER A 144 -29.83 -10.05 17.76
N THR A 145 -29.95 -9.69 16.48
CA THR A 145 -29.37 -10.46 15.36
C THR A 145 -27.84 -10.55 15.41
N ILE A 146 -27.18 -9.57 16.03
CA ILE A 146 -25.71 -9.55 16.22
C ILE A 146 -25.30 -10.62 17.24
N VAL A 147 -26.14 -10.90 18.24
CA VAL A 147 -25.87 -11.93 19.26
C VAL A 147 -25.93 -13.33 18.65
N GLU A 148 -26.87 -13.58 17.74
CA GLU A 148 -27.02 -14.88 17.06
C GLU A 148 -25.88 -15.15 16.06
N MET A 149 -25.42 -14.13 15.30
CA MET A 149 -24.23 -14.26 14.45
C MET A 149 -22.94 -14.50 15.25
N LEU A 150 -22.85 -13.94 16.46
CA LEU A 150 -21.73 -14.17 17.38
C LEU A 150 -21.73 -15.59 17.94
N GLN A 151 -22.91 -16.18 18.20
CA GLN A 151 -23.02 -17.56 18.68
C GLN A 151 -22.63 -18.60 17.60
N GLY A 152 -22.93 -18.34 16.33
CA GLY A 152 -22.58 -19.23 15.22
C GLY A 152 -21.07 -19.38 14.94
N LYS A 153 -20.27 -18.32 15.16
CA LYS A 153 -18.81 -18.35 14.97
C LYS A 153 -18.02 -18.89 16.17
N ILE A 154 -18.66 -19.07 17.33
CA ILE A 154 -18.01 -19.67 18.53
C ILE A 154 -17.93 -21.21 18.42
N GLY A 155 -18.74 -21.82 17.55
CA GLY A 155 -18.61 -23.23 17.16
C GLY A 155 -17.47 -23.41 16.17
N GLY A 156 -16.29 -23.80 16.65
CA GLY A 156 -15.07 -23.90 15.85
C GLY A 156 -15.21 -24.68 14.54
N GLN A 157 -15.20 -23.94 13.42
CA GLN A 157 -14.73 -24.44 12.13
C GLN A 157 -13.65 -23.47 11.64
N GLN A 158 -12.38 -23.84 11.85
CA GLN A 158 -11.29 -23.26 11.08
C GLN A 158 -11.44 -23.78 9.65
N SER A 159 -12.14 -23.03 8.81
CA SER A 159 -12.16 -23.29 7.38
C SER A 159 -10.75 -23.08 6.84
N HIS A 160 -10.14 -24.15 6.33
CA HIS A 160 -8.91 -24.02 5.56
C HIS A 160 -9.16 -23.00 4.44
N PRO A 161 -8.28 -22.00 4.25
CA PRO A 161 -8.50 -20.98 3.22
C PRO A 161 -8.47 -21.66 1.85
N ILE A 162 -9.65 -21.79 1.24
CA ILE A 162 -9.80 -22.33 -0.10
C ILE A 162 -9.27 -21.26 -1.07
N PRO A 163 -8.23 -21.55 -1.87
CA PRO A 163 -7.77 -20.62 -2.90
C PRO A 163 -8.91 -20.32 -3.86
N ARG A 164 -9.06 -19.06 -4.29
CA ARG A 164 -10.05 -18.76 -5.33
C ARG A 164 -9.61 -19.41 -6.64
N TRP A 165 -10.56 -19.73 -7.50
CA TRP A 165 -10.24 -20.30 -8.82
C TRP A 165 -9.33 -19.38 -9.66
N SER A 166 -9.34 -18.07 -9.37
CA SER A 166 -8.48 -17.07 -10.01
C SER A 166 -7.06 -17.01 -9.47
N ASP A 167 -6.79 -17.66 -8.34
CA ASP A 167 -5.48 -17.65 -7.70
C ASP A 167 -4.55 -18.71 -8.29
N CYS A 168 -3.24 -18.54 -8.11
CA CYS A 168 -2.25 -19.52 -8.52
C CYS A 168 -2.17 -20.67 -7.50
N ASP A 169 -2.15 -21.91 -7.99
CA ASP A 169 -2.10 -23.14 -7.20
C ASP A 169 -0.68 -23.73 -7.08
N CYS A 170 0.33 -23.07 -7.63
CA CYS A 170 1.69 -23.60 -7.65
C CYS A 170 2.28 -23.73 -6.23
N LYS A 171 3.20 -24.69 -6.04
CA LYS A 171 3.84 -25.00 -4.74
C LYS A 171 4.43 -23.79 -4.04
N LEU A 172 4.92 -22.79 -4.78
CA LEU A 172 5.47 -21.57 -4.19
C LEU A 172 4.36 -20.68 -3.63
N CYS A 173 3.34 -20.40 -4.44
CA CYS A 173 2.18 -19.57 -4.09
C CYS A 173 1.32 -20.19 -2.99
N THR A 174 1.27 -21.53 -2.90
CA THR A 174 0.51 -22.29 -1.89
C THR A 174 1.39 -22.88 -0.79
N SER A 175 2.69 -22.58 -0.74
CA SER A 175 3.60 -23.16 0.28
C SER A 175 3.12 -22.95 1.72
N TRP A 176 2.44 -21.83 1.97
CA TRP A 176 1.83 -21.47 3.25
C TRP A 176 0.60 -22.29 3.63
N THR A 177 -0.10 -22.96 2.70
CA THR A 177 -1.30 -23.76 3.03
C THR A 177 -0.94 -25.10 3.68
N SER A 178 0.24 -25.63 3.38
CA SER A 178 0.74 -26.90 3.93
C SER A 178 1.31 -26.77 5.34
N SER A 179 1.60 -25.55 5.78
CA SER A 179 2.13 -25.25 7.10
C SER A 179 1.05 -24.50 7.86
N CYS A 180 0.59 -24.99 9.01
CA CYS A 180 -0.34 -24.26 9.90
C CYS A 180 0.28 -22.99 10.51
N LYS A 181 1.22 -22.34 9.80
CA LYS A 181 1.93 -21.16 10.23
C LYS A 181 1.09 -19.94 9.91
N GLU A 182 0.46 -19.41 10.95
CA GLU A 182 -0.11 -18.07 10.99
C GLU A 182 0.97 -16.97 11.01
N THR A 183 2.13 -17.21 10.37
CA THR A 183 3.29 -16.30 10.35
C THR A 183 3.73 -15.99 8.93
N LEU A 184 4.31 -14.81 8.75
CA LEU A 184 4.94 -14.37 7.50
C LEU A 184 6.17 -15.23 7.19
N TYR A 185 6.48 -15.30 5.91
CA TYR A 185 7.77 -15.79 5.47
C TYR A 185 8.86 -14.77 5.82
N VAL A 186 9.87 -15.22 6.59
CA VAL A 186 10.99 -14.39 7.05
C VAL A 186 12.31 -14.99 6.57
N ARG A 187 13.10 -14.17 5.88
CA ARG A 187 14.52 -14.44 5.59
C ARG A 187 15.37 -13.79 6.67
N ALA A 188 15.96 -14.61 7.53
CA ALA A 188 16.91 -14.17 8.54
C ALA A 188 18.35 -14.48 8.09
N GLU A 189 19.19 -13.45 8.01
CA GLU A 189 20.62 -13.54 7.68
C GLU A 189 21.48 -12.79 8.70
N GLY A 190 22.79 -13.05 8.68
CA GLY A 190 23.74 -12.41 9.59
C GLY A 190 23.96 -13.20 10.90
N ALA A 191 24.21 -12.48 11.99
CA ALA A 191 24.64 -13.06 13.26
C ALA A 191 23.56 -13.95 13.91
N LYS A 192 23.86 -15.23 14.15
CA LYS A 192 22.88 -16.22 14.65
C LYS A 192 22.76 -16.27 16.18
N GLU A 193 23.85 -16.07 16.92
CA GLU A 193 23.86 -16.31 18.39
C GLU A 193 24.28 -15.09 19.24
N LYS A 194 25.04 -14.14 18.68
CA LYS A 194 25.49 -12.91 19.36
C LYS A 194 25.37 -11.68 18.46
N ALA A 195 24.20 -11.50 17.85
CA ALA A 195 23.91 -10.26 17.14
C ALA A 195 23.96 -9.10 18.14
N ARG A 196 24.71 -8.04 17.80
CA ARG A 196 24.72 -6.80 18.57
C ARG A 196 23.37 -6.11 18.43
N GLU A 197 22.82 -6.08 17.22
CA GLU A 197 21.57 -5.38 16.89
C GLU A 197 20.77 -6.07 15.79
N ASP A 198 19.46 -5.82 15.78
CA ASP A 198 18.50 -6.37 14.82
C ASP A 198 18.12 -5.33 13.76
N VAL A 199 17.92 -5.76 12.51
CA VAL A 199 17.49 -4.89 11.42
C VAL A 199 16.32 -5.52 10.68
N LEU A 200 15.18 -4.82 10.61
CA LEU A 200 13.98 -5.22 9.90
C LEU A 200 13.89 -4.51 8.54
N PHE A 201 13.79 -5.29 7.47
CA PHE A 201 13.60 -4.85 6.09
C PHE A 201 12.18 -5.14 5.63
N ILE A 202 11.48 -4.09 5.20
CA ILE A 202 10.07 -4.12 4.77
C ILE A 202 9.99 -3.70 3.30
N HIS A 203 9.51 -4.58 2.43
CA HIS A 203 9.39 -4.29 1.00
C HIS A 203 8.16 -3.43 0.66
N GLY A 204 8.13 -2.90 -0.56
CA GLY A 204 7.03 -2.11 -1.10
C GLY A 204 5.87 -2.94 -1.66
N PHE A 205 4.92 -2.26 -2.33
CA PHE A 205 3.78 -2.91 -2.97
C PHE A 205 4.23 -3.82 -4.12
N ILE A 206 3.59 -5.00 -4.28
CA ILE A 206 3.88 -5.98 -5.36
C ILE A 206 5.39 -6.32 -5.41
N SER A 207 5.94 -6.70 -4.25
CA SER A 207 7.35 -7.06 -4.07
C SER A 207 7.45 -8.20 -3.04
N SER A 208 8.67 -8.63 -2.74
CA SER A 208 8.98 -9.65 -1.72
C SER A 208 10.28 -9.31 -0.97
N SER A 209 10.58 -10.08 0.08
CA SER A 209 11.84 -10.07 0.82
C SER A 209 13.05 -10.25 -0.10
N ALA A 210 12.85 -10.93 -1.23
CA ALA A 210 13.90 -11.17 -2.23
C ALA A 210 14.46 -9.86 -2.81
N PHE A 211 13.67 -8.78 -2.81
CA PHE A 211 14.18 -7.45 -3.17
C PHE A 211 15.39 -7.08 -2.32
N TRP A 212 15.38 -7.36 -1.02
CA TRP A 212 16.48 -7.03 -0.11
C TRP A 212 17.58 -8.09 -0.11
N THR A 213 17.20 -9.38 -0.06
CA THR A 213 18.18 -10.49 0.05
C THR A 213 19.01 -10.67 -1.23
N GLU A 214 18.45 -10.35 -2.40
CA GLU A 214 19.17 -10.47 -3.68
C GLU A 214 19.86 -9.17 -4.11
N THR A 215 19.59 -8.05 -3.43
CA THR A 215 20.21 -6.75 -3.75
C THR A 215 21.13 -6.25 -2.66
N VAL A 216 20.64 -6.00 -1.45
CA VAL A 216 21.40 -5.27 -0.43
C VAL A 216 22.23 -6.24 0.42
N PHE A 217 21.63 -7.34 0.87
CA PHE A 217 22.26 -8.25 1.84
C PHE A 217 23.63 -8.81 1.39
N PRO A 218 23.82 -9.19 0.11
CA PRO A 218 25.10 -9.72 -0.34
C PRO A 218 26.23 -8.68 -0.25
N ASN A 219 25.88 -7.39 -0.28
CA ASN A 219 26.82 -6.27 -0.36
C ASN A 219 27.22 -5.72 1.02
N PHE A 220 26.67 -6.22 2.12
CA PHE A 220 27.15 -5.86 3.46
C PHE A 220 28.55 -6.41 3.74
N SER A 221 29.32 -5.63 4.49
CA SER A 221 30.65 -6.02 4.97
C SER A 221 30.57 -7.25 5.89
N ASN A 222 31.68 -7.99 6.00
CA ASN A 222 31.74 -9.15 6.91
C ASN A 222 31.52 -8.71 8.37
N ALA A 223 32.02 -7.53 8.74
CA ALA A 223 31.79 -6.93 10.05
C ALA A 223 30.28 -6.72 10.30
N ALA A 224 29.57 -6.12 9.34
CA ALA A 224 28.13 -5.94 9.44
C ALA A 224 27.37 -7.27 9.52
N LYS A 225 27.69 -8.25 8.65
CA LYS A 225 27.09 -9.59 8.69
C LYS A 225 27.32 -10.32 10.02
N SER A 226 28.42 -10.03 10.71
CA SER A 226 28.72 -10.59 12.04
C SER A 226 28.13 -9.81 13.21
N SER A 227 27.76 -8.54 13.02
CA SER A 227 27.25 -7.66 14.08
C SER A 227 25.74 -7.52 14.07
N TYR A 228 25.10 -7.60 12.90
CA TYR A 228 23.67 -7.38 12.72
C TYR A 228 22.96 -8.68 12.35
N ARG A 229 21.76 -8.86 12.89
CA ARG A 229 20.81 -9.89 12.45
C ARG A 229 19.76 -9.22 11.57
N LEU A 230 19.75 -9.60 10.29
CA LEU A 230 18.95 -8.98 9.25
C LEU A 230 17.70 -9.81 9.01
N PHE A 231 16.53 -9.20 9.07
CA PHE A 231 15.24 -9.81 8.81
C PHE A 231 14.59 -9.16 7.59
N ALA A 232 14.37 -9.90 6.52
CA ALA A 232 13.53 -9.46 5.41
C ALA A 232 12.24 -10.27 5.40
N VAL A 233 11.09 -9.60 5.43
CA VAL A 233 9.76 -10.24 5.48
C VAL A 233 9.11 -10.20 4.11
N ASP A 234 8.37 -11.25 3.74
CA ASP A 234 7.30 -11.14 2.74
C ASP A 234 6.04 -10.65 3.45
N LEU A 235 5.45 -9.55 3.00
CA LEU A 235 4.23 -9.00 3.59
C LEU A 235 3.03 -9.93 3.41
N LEU A 236 2.02 -9.81 4.28
CA LEU A 236 0.77 -10.56 4.19
C LEU A 236 0.17 -10.36 2.79
N GLY A 237 -0.11 -11.45 2.08
CA GLY A 237 -0.62 -11.40 0.70
C GLY A 237 0.42 -11.44 -0.41
N PHE A 238 1.71 -11.35 -0.08
CA PHE A 238 2.81 -11.24 -1.05
C PHE A 238 3.85 -12.35 -0.88
N GLY A 239 4.64 -12.58 -1.94
CA GLY A 239 5.74 -13.55 -1.93
C GLY A 239 5.28 -14.94 -1.50
N ARG A 240 5.94 -15.48 -0.48
CA ARG A 240 5.67 -16.80 0.11
C ARG A 240 4.83 -16.73 1.39
N SER A 241 4.45 -15.52 1.82
CA SER A 241 3.59 -15.33 2.99
C SER A 241 2.15 -15.76 2.72
N PRO A 242 1.37 -16.02 3.79
CA PRO A 242 -0.04 -16.36 3.71
C PRO A 242 -0.86 -15.37 2.88
N LYS A 243 -1.85 -15.88 2.15
CA LYS A 243 -2.77 -15.08 1.31
C LYS A 243 -4.23 -15.42 1.62
N PRO A 244 -4.67 -15.26 2.88
CA PRO A 244 -6.03 -15.57 3.30
C PRO A 244 -7.07 -14.80 2.46
N THR A 245 -8.11 -15.50 2.02
CA THR A 245 -9.17 -14.94 1.17
C THR A 245 -10.17 -14.09 1.95
N ASP A 246 -10.20 -14.25 3.28
CA ASP A 246 -11.06 -13.58 4.24
C ASP A 246 -10.38 -12.37 4.94
N SER A 247 -9.08 -12.16 4.73
CA SER A 247 -8.37 -10.98 5.24
C SER A 247 -8.71 -9.73 4.44
N LEU A 248 -8.73 -8.59 5.14
CA LEU A 248 -8.92 -7.26 4.57
C LEU A 248 -7.59 -6.54 4.36
N TYR A 249 -6.46 -7.20 4.65
CA TYR A 249 -5.11 -6.67 4.50
C TYR A 249 -4.96 -5.25 5.10
N THR A 250 -5.58 -5.03 6.26
CA THR A 250 -5.54 -3.73 6.94
C THR A 250 -4.15 -3.42 7.46
N LEU A 251 -3.90 -2.13 7.73
CA LEU A 251 -2.64 -1.70 8.31
C LEU A 251 -2.31 -2.47 9.61
N ARG A 252 -3.32 -2.69 10.46
CA ARG A 252 -3.16 -3.42 11.72
C ARG A 252 -2.81 -4.88 11.46
N GLU A 253 -3.52 -5.58 10.57
CA GLU A 253 -3.22 -6.96 10.23
C GLU A 253 -1.76 -7.12 9.77
N HIS A 254 -1.28 -6.23 8.89
CA HIS A 254 0.13 -6.27 8.44
C HIS A 254 1.13 -6.05 9.58
N VAL A 255 0.88 -5.07 10.46
CA VAL A 255 1.78 -4.78 11.61
C VAL A 255 1.80 -5.94 12.60
N ASP A 256 0.63 -6.47 12.98
CA ASP A 256 0.51 -7.60 13.91
C ASP A 256 1.16 -8.87 13.32
N MET A 257 1.03 -9.07 12.01
CA MET A 257 1.72 -10.15 11.31
C MET A 257 3.24 -10.01 11.36
N ILE A 258 3.80 -8.81 11.20
CA ILE A 258 5.24 -8.57 11.34
C ILE A 258 5.71 -8.88 12.77
N GLU A 259 4.94 -8.49 13.78
CA GLU A 259 5.26 -8.74 15.19
C GLU A 259 5.34 -10.23 15.50
N ARG A 260 4.29 -10.98 15.16
CA ARG A 260 4.21 -12.42 15.38
C ARG A 260 5.26 -13.21 14.62
N SER A 261 5.78 -12.65 13.53
CA SER A 261 6.71 -13.34 12.64
C SER A 261 8.17 -13.00 12.90
N VAL A 262 8.44 -11.78 13.39
CA VAL A 262 9.81 -11.30 13.62
C VAL A 262 10.05 -10.94 15.08
N ILE A 263 9.24 -10.05 15.65
CA ILE A 263 9.53 -9.46 16.96
C ILE A 263 9.41 -10.50 18.07
N GLU A 264 8.30 -11.24 18.11
CA GLU A 264 8.05 -12.24 19.16
C GLU A 264 8.96 -13.47 19.04
N PRO A 265 9.09 -14.15 17.87
CA PRO A 265 9.84 -15.41 17.79
C PRO A 265 11.34 -15.21 17.94
N TYR A 266 11.87 -14.09 17.44
CA TYR A 266 13.29 -13.77 17.51
C TYR A 266 13.66 -12.92 18.73
N LYS A 267 12.69 -12.63 19.60
CA LYS A 267 12.85 -11.85 20.84
C LYS A 267 13.54 -10.50 20.60
N VAL A 268 13.13 -9.82 19.54
CA VAL A 268 13.69 -8.53 19.13
C VAL A 268 13.28 -7.46 20.14
N LYS A 269 14.25 -6.89 20.87
CA LYS A 269 13.99 -5.85 21.88
C LYS A 269 14.12 -4.44 21.33
N SER A 270 15.10 -4.25 20.45
CA SER A 270 15.41 -2.98 19.79
C SER A 270 15.96 -3.24 18.42
N PHE A 271 15.56 -2.46 17.42
CA PHE A 271 15.87 -2.75 16.03
C PHE A 271 15.93 -1.49 15.16
N HIS A 272 16.64 -1.61 14.04
CA HIS A 272 16.61 -0.64 12.95
C HIS A 272 15.53 -1.04 11.95
N ILE A 273 14.88 -0.07 11.32
CA ILE A 273 13.91 -0.33 10.25
C ILE A 273 14.44 0.25 8.94
N VAL A 274 14.39 -0.55 7.89
CA VAL A 274 14.63 -0.14 6.51
C VAL A 274 13.41 -0.51 5.69
N ALA A 275 12.77 0.45 5.07
CA ALA A 275 11.51 0.22 4.38
C ALA A 275 11.41 0.96 3.06
N HIS A 276 10.75 0.35 2.08
CA HIS A 276 10.56 0.91 0.75
C HIS A 276 9.08 1.11 0.42
N SER A 277 8.74 2.28 -0.14
CA SER A 277 7.40 2.58 -0.67
C SER A 277 6.30 2.33 0.36
N LEU A 278 5.31 1.48 0.05
CA LEU A 278 4.28 0.97 0.97
C LEU A 278 4.85 0.56 2.35
N GLY A 279 6.01 -0.11 2.36
CA GLY A 279 6.66 -0.54 3.59
C GLY A 279 7.01 0.63 4.53
N CYS A 280 7.18 1.85 4.01
CA CYS A 280 7.41 3.03 4.84
C CYS A 280 6.20 3.36 5.71
N ILE A 281 4.97 3.12 5.24
CA ILE A 281 3.75 3.32 6.04
C ILE A 281 3.74 2.32 7.19
N LEU A 282 4.08 1.05 6.91
CA LEU A 282 4.20 -0.01 7.92
C LEU A 282 5.32 0.29 8.93
N ALA A 283 6.45 0.81 8.46
CA ALA A 283 7.57 1.22 9.29
C ALA A 283 7.19 2.35 10.24
N LEU A 284 6.42 3.34 9.78
CA LEU A 284 5.90 4.41 10.62
C LEU A 284 4.92 3.87 11.67
N ALA A 285 4.01 2.97 11.29
CA ALA A 285 3.09 2.34 12.22
C ALA A 285 3.83 1.52 13.29
N LEU A 286 4.84 0.74 12.91
CA LEU A 286 5.72 0.01 13.84
C LEU A 286 6.50 0.96 14.76
N ALA A 287 7.01 2.06 14.23
CA ALA A 287 7.72 3.08 14.99
C ALA A 287 6.82 3.75 16.04
N VAL A 288 5.56 4.00 15.70
CA VAL A 288 4.54 4.51 16.64
C VAL A 288 4.18 3.49 17.71
N LYS A 289 4.10 2.20 17.36
CA LYS A 289 3.78 1.12 18.30
C LYS A 289 4.95 0.79 19.23
N TYR A 290 6.19 0.94 18.76
CA TYR A 290 7.42 0.66 19.51
C TYR A 290 8.39 1.85 19.59
N PRO A 291 7.98 3.01 20.14
CA PRO A 291 8.77 4.24 20.10
C PRO A 291 10.11 4.13 20.85
N GLY A 292 10.19 3.24 21.86
CA GLY A 292 11.41 2.98 22.63
C GLY A 292 12.33 1.88 22.06
N SER A 293 11.87 1.12 21.06
CA SER A 293 12.64 0.00 20.48
C SER A 293 13.29 0.35 19.15
N VAL A 294 12.80 1.37 18.43
CA VAL A 294 13.35 1.75 17.12
C VAL A 294 14.63 2.57 17.29
N LYS A 295 15.77 2.00 16.85
CA LYS A 295 17.10 2.63 16.92
C LYS A 295 17.39 3.58 15.76
N SER A 296 16.89 3.27 14.57
CA SER A 296 16.94 4.17 13.41
C SER A 296 15.82 3.84 12.42
N LEU A 297 15.34 4.85 11.70
CA LEU A 297 14.30 4.70 10.68
C LEU A 297 14.83 5.13 9.31
N THR A 298 14.96 4.17 8.38
CA THR A 298 15.36 4.43 6.99
C THR A 298 14.19 4.21 6.05
N LEU A 299 13.73 5.28 5.38
CA LEU A 299 12.57 5.27 4.50
C LEU A 299 13.00 5.51 3.05
N LEU A 300 12.61 4.64 2.13
CA LEU A 300 12.91 4.78 0.71
C LEU A 300 11.62 5.10 -0.04
N ALA A 301 11.57 6.27 -0.68
CA ALA A 301 10.41 6.79 -1.38
C ALA A 301 9.09 6.66 -0.57
N PRO A 302 8.98 7.30 0.62
CA PRO A 302 7.78 7.23 1.44
C PRO A 302 6.58 7.90 0.73
N PRO A 303 5.43 7.21 0.59
CA PRO A 303 4.21 7.77 -0.01
C PRO A 303 3.45 8.65 0.98
N TYR A 304 3.98 9.84 1.27
CA TYR A 304 3.33 10.83 2.13
C TYR A 304 2.85 12.03 1.32
N PHE A 305 1.53 12.20 1.24
CA PHE A 305 0.90 13.33 0.56
C PHE A 305 0.17 14.20 1.59
N PRO A 306 0.65 15.43 1.85
CA PRO A 306 -0.08 16.37 2.69
C PRO A 306 -1.48 16.62 2.15
N VAL A 307 -2.48 16.31 2.96
CA VAL A 307 -3.89 16.44 2.59
C VAL A 307 -4.38 17.83 2.98
N PRO A 308 -4.94 18.63 2.04
CA PRO A 308 -5.54 19.91 2.36
C PRO A 308 -6.72 19.76 3.32
N LYS A 309 -6.86 20.71 4.27
CA LYS A 309 -7.99 20.73 5.21
C LYS A 309 -9.33 20.74 4.45
N GLY A 310 -10.24 19.84 4.82
CA GLY A 310 -11.56 19.72 4.22
C GLY A 310 -11.64 18.84 2.97
N GLU A 311 -10.54 18.22 2.50
CA GLU A 311 -10.59 17.18 1.47
C GLU A 311 -10.65 15.78 2.10
N ALA A 312 -11.36 14.85 1.46
CA ALA A 312 -11.40 13.45 1.89
C ALA A 312 -10.03 12.79 1.60
N ALA A 313 -9.27 12.51 2.66
CA ALA A 313 -7.87 12.08 2.59
C ALA A 313 -7.63 10.86 1.68
N THR A 314 -8.46 9.83 1.82
CA THR A 314 -8.33 8.57 1.06
C THR A 314 -8.50 8.80 -0.44
N GLN A 315 -9.49 9.59 -0.84
CA GLN A 315 -9.77 9.94 -2.24
C GLN A 315 -8.72 10.90 -2.81
N TYR A 316 -8.19 11.81 -1.99
CA TYR A 316 -7.12 12.71 -2.40
C TYR A 316 -5.84 11.93 -2.73
N VAL A 317 -5.45 11.00 -1.86
CA VAL A 317 -4.25 10.16 -2.09
C VAL A 317 -4.44 9.25 -3.29
N LEU A 318 -5.62 8.62 -3.45
CA LEU A 318 -5.94 7.81 -4.63
C LEU A 318 -5.69 8.57 -5.93
N ARG A 319 -6.15 9.83 -6.02
CA ARG A 319 -5.95 10.68 -7.21
C ARG A 319 -4.50 11.10 -7.44
N ARG A 320 -3.67 11.12 -6.40
CA ARG A 320 -2.25 11.47 -6.50
C ARG A 320 -1.40 10.28 -6.88
N VAL A 321 -1.69 9.10 -6.32
CA VAL A 321 -0.99 7.85 -6.63
C VAL A 321 -1.40 7.32 -8.00
N ALA A 322 -2.67 7.45 -8.35
CA ALA A 322 -3.24 6.91 -9.58
C ALA A 322 -4.09 7.97 -10.30
N PRO A 323 -3.47 9.03 -10.86
CA PRO A 323 -4.20 10.00 -11.64
C PRO A 323 -4.69 9.34 -12.93
N ARG A 324 -6.00 9.42 -13.22
CA ARG A 324 -6.64 8.90 -14.45
C ARG A 324 -6.08 9.54 -15.72
N ARG A 325 -4.90 9.09 -16.14
CA ARG A 325 -4.16 9.59 -17.30
C ARG A 325 -3.62 8.43 -18.11
N LEU A 326 -3.59 8.61 -19.44
CA LEU A 326 -3.01 7.62 -20.36
C LEU A 326 -1.49 7.65 -20.39
N TRP A 327 -0.89 8.81 -20.11
CA TRP A 327 0.55 9.00 -20.15
C TRP A 327 1.06 9.66 -18.88
N PRO A 328 2.20 9.19 -18.30
CA PRO A 328 3.03 8.05 -18.74
C PRO A 328 2.37 6.67 -18.51
N LEU A 329 2.87 5.61 -19.15
CA LEU A 329 2.31 4.25 -19.05
C LEU A 329 2.24 3.73 -17.61
N ILE A 330 3.19 4.11 -16.76
CA ILE A 330 3.18 3.76 -15.34
C ILE A 330 1.96 4.36 -14.65
N ALA A 331 1.61 5.62 -14.93
CA ALA A 331 0.42 6.26 -14.39
C ALA A 331 -0.88 5.63 -14.91
N PHE A 332 -0.90 5.18 -16.17
CA PHE A 332 -2.03 4.44 -16.73
C PHE A 332 -2.20 3.07 -16.05
N GLY A 333 -1.11 2.32 -15.86
CA GLY A 333 -1.13 1.06 -15.13
C GLY A 333 -1.58 1.22 -13.68
N ALA A 334 -1.05 2.23 -12.98
CA ALA A 334 -1.50 2.59 -11.64
C ALA A 334 -2.99 2.94 -11.62
N SER A 335 -3.49 3.67 -12.63
CA SER A 335 -4.91 3.98 -12.75
C SER A 335 -5.77 2.74 -12.90
N ILE A 336 -5.38 1.81 -13.77
CA ILE A 336 -6.10 0.53 -13.91
C ILE A 336 -6.13 -0.20 -12.57
N ALA A 337 -4.98 -0.33 -11.90
CA ALA A 337 -4.85 -1.07 -10.66
C ALA A 337 -5.62 -0.47 -9.47
N CYS A 338 -5.82 0.86 -9.42
CA CYS A 338 -6.45 1.53 -8.28
C CYS A 338 -7.93 1.89 -8.49
N TRP A 339 -8.42 1.92 -9.74
CA TRP A 339 -9.79 2.35 -10.05
C TRP A 339 -10.69 1.24 -10.58
N TYR A 340 -10.11 0.13 -11.05
CA TYR A 340 -10.84 -0.91 -11.77
C TYR A 340 -10.55 -2.28 -11.20
N GLU A 341 -11.37 -2.66 -10.23
CA GLU A 341 -11.19 -3.91 -9.49
C GLU A 341 -11.23 -5.11 -10.41
N HIS A 342 -12.28 -5.25 -11.23
CA HIS A 342 -12.50 -6.45 -12.02
C HIS A 342 -11.53 -6.54 -13.18
N ILE A 343 -11.13 -5.40 -13.75
CA ILE A 343 -10.03 -5.34 -14.70
C ILE A 343 -8.73 -5.79 -14.02
N SER A 344 -8.42 -5.30 -12.81
CA SER A 344 -7.24 -5.72 -12.06
C SER A 344 -7.28 -7.21 -11.69
N ARG A 345 -8.47 -7.76 -11.42
CA ARG A 345 -8.70 -9.20 -11.22
C ARG A 345 -8.42 -9.99 -12.49
N THR A 346 -8.88 -9.51 -13.65
CA THR A 346 -8.55 -10.11 -14.95
C THR A 346 -7.06 -10.09 -15.21
N ILE A 347 -6.39 -8.98 -14.91
CA ILE A 347 -4.93 -8.87 -15.05
C ILE A 347 -4.23 -9.89 -14.14
N CYS A 348 -4.64 -10.02 -12.87
CA CYS A 348 -4.08 -11.02 -11.95
C CYS A 348 -4.33 -12.46 -12.44
N LEU A 349 -5.50 -12.74 -13.01
CA LEU A 349 -5.81 -14.03 -13.62
C LEU A 349 -4.88 -14.33 -14.81
N LEU A 350 -4.59 -13.35 -15.65
CA LEU A 350 -3.69 -13.53 -16.79
C LEU A 350 -2.23 -13.67 -16.36
N ILE A 351 -1.82 -12.87 -15.37
CA ILE A 351 -0.43 -12.70 -14.96
C ILE A 351 -0.06 -13.64 -13.81
N CYS A 352 -0.66 -13.46 -12.64
CA CYS A 352 -0.29 -14.19 -11.42
C CYS A 352 -0.62 -15.68 -11.53
N LYS A 353 -1.79 -16.05 -12.06
CA LYS A 353 -2.15 -17.47 -12.24
C LYS A 353 -1.21 -18.19 -13.21
N ASN A 354 -0.82 -17.51 -14.30
CA ASN A 354 0.05 -18.08 -15.34
C ASN A 354 1.53 -17.68 -15.17
N HIS A 355 1.96 -17.27 -13.98
CA HIS A 355 3.28 -16.66 -13.80
C HIS A 355 4.45 -17.55 -14.25
N ARG A 356 4.33 -18.88 -14.12
CA ARG A 356 5.36 -19.83 -14.58
C ARG A 356 5.61 -19.74 -16.08
N LEU A 357 4.55 -19.51 -16.87
CA LEU A 357 4.66 -19.28 -18.31
C LEU A 357 5.35 -17.95 -18.58
N TRP A 358 4.98 -16.88 -17.86
CA TRP A 358 5.59 -15.56 -17.99
C TRP A 358 7.07 -15.57 -17.59
N GLU A 359 7.44 -16.26 -16.51
CA GLU A 359 8.83 -16.46 -16.11
C GLU A 359 9.63 -17.21 -17.18
N PHE A 360 9.05 -18.25 -17.79
CA PHE A 360 9.70 -18.96 -18.89
C PHE A 360 9.90 -18.05 -20.11
N LEU A 361 8.85 -17.36 -20.55
CA LEU A 361 8.88 -16.45 -21.70
C LEU A 361 9.84 -15.29 -21.49
N THR A 362 9.84 -14.69 -20.30
CA THR A 362 10.76 -13.59 -19.97
C THR A 362 12.21 -14.07 -19.94
N LYS A 363 12.50 -15.25 -19.38
CA LYS A 363 13.85 -15.84 -19.43
C LYS A 363 14.32 -16.07 -20.87
N LEU A 364 13.43 -16.57 -21.73
CA LEU A 364 13.69 -16.81 -23.15
C LEU A 364 13.96 -15.49 -23.90
N ILE A 365 13.06 -14.51 -23.80
CA ILE A 365 13.12 -13.23 -24.52
C ILE A 365 14.32 -12.40 -24.03
N THR A 366 14.51 -12.32 -22.71
CA THR A 366 15.53 -11.45 -22.11
C THR A 366 16.89 -12.12 -22.02
N ARG A 367 17.01 -13.39 -22.42
CA ARG A 367 18.23 -14.21 -22.26
C ARG A 367 18.75 -14.15 -20.82
N ASN A 368 17.86 -14.28 -19.83
CA ASN A 368 18.15 -14.15 -18.40
C ASN A 368 18.74 -12.80 -17.94
N ARG A 369 18.58 -11.71 -18.71
CA ARG A 369 19.05 -10.37 -18.31
C ARG A 369 18.18 -9.72 -17.24
N ILE A 370 16.89 -10.03 -17.19
CA ILE A 370 16.00 -9.56 -16.12
C ILE A 370 16.20 -10.42 -14.89
N LYS A 371 16.36 -9.77 -13.73
CA LYS A 371 16.56 -10.47 -12.47
C LYS A 371 15.29 -11.22 -12.08
N THR A 372 15.42 -12.52 -11.90
CA THR A 372 14.32 -13.44 -11.62
C THR A 372 13.54 -13.07 -10.36
N PHE A 373 14.19 -12.52 -9.33
CA PHE A 373 13.52 -12.17 -8.08
C PHE A 373 12.54 -11.00 -8.20
N LEU A 374 12.77 -10.05 -9.12
CA LEU A 374 11.83 -8.94 -9.35
C LEU A 374 10.54 -9.47 -9.99
N LEU A 375 10.67 -10.45 -10.90
CA LEU A 375 9.54 -11.12 -11.52
C LEU A 375 8.79 -12.01 -10.51
N GLU A 376 9.51 -12.78 -9.69
CA GLU A 376 8.90 -13.61 -8.62
C GLU A 376 8.09 -12.73 -7.66
N GLY A 377 8.67 -11.63 -7.15
CA GLY A 377 7.95 -10.70 -6.28
C GLY A 377 6.73 -10.04 -6.96
N PHE A 378 6.85 -9.72 -8.24
CA PHE A 378 5.78 -9.10 -9.01
C PHE A 378 4.60 -10.05 -9.29
N PHE A 379 4.85 -11.34 -9.48
CA PHE A 379 3.79 -12.29 -9.81
C PHE A 379 3.19 -13.02 -8.60
N CYS A 380 3.90 -13.09 -7.47
CA CYS A 380 3.50 -13.89 -6.32
C CYS A 380 2.58 -13.11 -5.36
N HIS A 381 1.38 -12.78 -5.82
CA HIS A 381 0.31 -12.22 -4.98
C HIS A 381 -1.06 -12.66 -5.53
N THR A 382 -2.12 -12.46 -4.76
CA THR A 382 -3.50 -12.61 -5.26
C THR A 382 -4.07 -11.25 -5.63
N HIS A 383 -5.14 -11.25 -6.43
CA HIS A 383 -5.91 -10.02 -6.68
C HIS A 383 -6.42 -9.42 -5.36
N ASN A 384 -6.98 -10.26 -4.49
CA ASN A 384 -7.53 -9.83 -3.20
C ASN A 384 -6.47 -9.14 -2.34
N ALA A 385 -5.29 -9.76 -2.20
CA ALA A 385 -4.17 -9.18 -1.46
C ALA A 385 -3.74 -7.81 -2.01
N ALA A 386 -3.55 -7.72 -3.33
CA ALA A 386 -3.10 -6.49 -3.97
C ALA A 386 -4.14 -5.36 -3.84
N TRP A 387 -5.41 -5.64 -4.16
CA TRP A 387 -6.50 -4.67 -4.10
C TRP A 387 -6.71 -4.13 -2.69
N HIS A 388 -6.87 -5.02 -1.71
CA HIS A 388 -7.12 -4.62 -0.32
C HIS A 388 -5.92 -3.89 0.30
N THR A 389 -4.69 -4.37 0.08
CA THR A 389 -3.48 -3.69 0.59
C THR A 389 -3.36 -2.28 0.02
N LEU A 390 -3.59 -2.10 -1.28
CA LEU A 390 -3.56 -0.81 -1.95
C LEU A 390 -4.58 0.17 -1.35
N HIS A 391 -5.84 -0.27 -1.23
CA HIS A 391 -6.90 0.60 -0.75
C HIS A 391 -6.81 0.86 0.76
N ASN A 392 -6.57 -0.17 1.58
CA ASN A 392 -6.57 -0.02 3.04
C ASN A 392 -5.28 0.58 3.60
N ILE A 393 -4.14 0.40 2.93
CA ILE A 393 -2.86 0.95 3.41
C ILE A 393 -2.51 2.23 2.68
N ILE A 394 -2.32 2.19 1.35
CA ILE A 394 -1.84 3.37 0.59
C ILE A 394 -2.88 4.50 0.67
N CYS A 395 -4.14 4.20 0.39
CA CYS A 395 -5.20 5.21 0.46
C CYS A 395 -5.73 5.39 1.89
N GLY A 396 -6.03 4.29 2.57
CA GLY A 396 -6.70 4.28 3.88
C GLY A 396 -5.90 4.92 5.01
N THR A 397 -4.56 4.89 4.95
CA THR A 397 -3.71 5.48 5.99
C THR A 397 -3.50 6.99 5.81
N ALA A 398 -3.93 7.58 4.69
CA ALA A 398 -3.70 8.98 4.37
C ALA A 398 -4.12 9.94 5.49
N GLY A 399 -5.28 9.70 6.12
CA GLY A 399 -5.78 10.54 7.22
C GLY A 399 -5.05 10.35 8.56
N LYS A 400 -4.25 9.29 8.70
CA LYS A 400 -3.56 8.94 9.96
C LYS A 400 -2.06 9.24 9.92
N LEU A 401 -1.52 9.40 8.72
CA LEU A 401 -0.08 9.51 8.51
C LEU A 401 0.52 10.76 9.15
N ASP A 402 -0.24 11.87 9.21
CA ASP A 402 0.14 13.07 9.95
C ASP A 402 0.38 12.76 11.44
N GLY A 403 -0.55 12.05 12.08
CA GLY A 403 -0.43 11.65 13.48
C GLY A 403 0.73 10.67 13.75
N TYR A 404 1.05 9.81 12.78
CA TYR A 404 2.24 8.96 12.87
C TYR A 404 3.53 9.77 12.78
N LEU A 405 3.60 10.71 11.83
CA LEU A 405 4.76 11.59 11.69
C LEU A 405 4.93 12.51 12.90
N ASP A 406 3.85 13.04 13.46
CA ASP A 406 3.86 13.80 14.73
C ASP A 406 4.41 12.95 15.87
N THR A 407 3.93 11.71 16.00
CA THR A 407 4.42 10.79 17.04
C THR A 407 5.89 10.45 16.84
N VAL A 408 6.33 10.24 15.58
CA VAL A 408 7.74 10.05 15.27
C VAL A 408 8.53 11.30 15.64
N ARG A 409 8.07 12.51 15.28
CA ARG A 409 8.72 13.77 15.65
C ARG A 409 8.88 13.88 17.17
N ASP A 410 7.82 13.64 17.93
CA ASP A 410 7.74 14.04 19.33
C ASP A 410 8.24 12.94 20.30
N ARG A 411 8.02 11.66 19.97
CA ARG A 411 8.32 10.54 20.89
C ARG A 411 9.59 9.78 20.53
N LEU A 412 9.98 9.73 19.27
CA LEU A 412 11.18 9.00 18.86
C LEU A 412 12.39 9.92 18.87
N LYS A 413 13.49 9.43 19.45
CA LYS A 413 14.78 10.13 19.45
C LYS A 413 15.73 9.65 18.35
N CYS A 414 15.34 8.60 17.62
CA CYS A 414 16.19 7.97 16.62
C CYS A 414 16.41 8.87 15.38
N ASP A 415 17.52 8.60 14.70
CA ASP A 415 17.83 9.17 13.38
C ASP A 415 16.80 8.69 12.35
N VAL A 416 16.28 9.62 11.55
CA VAL A 416 15.39 9.36 10.42
C VAL A 416 16.12 9.73 9.14
N THR A 417 16.34 8.76 8.25
CA THR A 417 16.98 9.00 6.95
C THR A 417 16.05 8.60 5.83
N ILE A 418 15.91 9.47 4.83
CA ILE A 418 14.99 9.28 3.71
C ILE A 418 15.80 9.27 2.42
N PHE A 419 15.61 8.24 1.59
CA PHE A 419 16.19 8.16 0.26
C PHE A 419 15.09 8.30 -0.80
N HIS A 420 15.34 9.10 -1.83
CA HIS A 420 14.37 9.30 -2.91
C HIS A 420 15.09 9.45 -4.25
N GLY A 421 14.53 8.89 -5.33
CA GLY A 421 15.07 9.03 -6.67
C GLY A 421 14.58 10.31 -7.33
N ARG A 422 15.46 11.13 -7.91
CA ARG A 422 15.04 12.38 -8.57
C ARG A 422 13.98 12.16 -9.66
N ASP A 423 14.08 11.04 -10.36
CA ASP A 423 13.26 10.69 -11.52
C ASP A 423 12.21 9.61 -11.17
N ASP A 424 11.76 9.57 -9.92
CA ASP A 424 10.67 8.70 -9.50
C ASP A 424 9.34 9.16 -10.14
N GLU A 425 8.89 8.42 -11.16
CA GLU A 425 7.63 8.69 -11.85
C GLU A 425 6.39 8.21 -11.07
N LEU A 426 6.56 7.34 -10.06
CA LEU A 426 5.47 6.80 -9.27
C LEU A 426 5.14 7.70 -8.09
N LEU A 427 6.17 8.14 -7.37
CA LEU A 427 6.04 9.03 -6.22
C LEU A 427 6.90 10.28 -6.43
N PRO A 428 6.32 11.48 -6.30
CA PRO A 428 7.08 12.71 -6.41
C PRO A 428 8.04 12.89 -5.23
N VAL A 429 9.22 13.47 -5.49
CA VAL A 429 10.26 13.79 -4.48
C VAL A 429 9.69 14.65 -3.34
N GLU A 430 8.70 15.48 -3.65
CA GLU A 430 7.96 16.33 -2.72
C GLU A 430 7.39 15.53 -1.54
N CYS A 431 7.04 14.25 -1.73
CA CYS A 431 6.59 13.39 -0.63
C CYS A 431 7.66 13.26 0.47
N SER A 432 8.94 13.15 0.09
CA SER A 432 10.04 13.06 1.06
C SER A 432 10.35 14.38 1.75
N TYR A 433 10.27 15.50 1.03
CA TYR A 433 10.38 16.82 1.64
C TYR A 433 9.19 17.13 2.57
N ALA A 434 8.00 16.65 2.24
CA ALA A 434 6.84 16.75 3.11
C ALA A 434 7.06 15.98 4.42
N VAL A 435 7.62 14.77 4.39
CA VAL A 435 8.01 14.04 5.61
C VAL A 435 9.06 14.84 6.40
N GLN A 436 10.06 15.42 5.74
CA GLN A 436 11.06 16.25 6.40
C GLN A 436 10.47 17.51 7.04
N SER A 437 9.45 18.11 6.44
CA SER A 437 8.76 19.26 7.03
C SER A 437 8.04 18.89 8.33
N MET A 438 7.50 17.67 8.42
CA MET A 438 6.85 17.13 9.62
C MET A 438 7.86 16.67 10.67
N ILE A 439 9.02 16.15 10.24
CA ILE A 439 10.11 15.68 11.10
C ILE A 439 11.38 16.45 10.74
N PRO A 440 11.62 17.64 11.33
CA PRO A 440 12.74 18.51 10.92
C PRO A 440 14.13 17.87 11.02
N ARG A 441 14.31 16.89 11.91
CA ARG A 441 15.56 16.13 12.06
C ARG A 441 15.78 15.07 10.97
N ALA A 442 14.79 14.79 10.14
CA ALA A 442 14.91 13.80 9.08
C ALA A 442 15.89 14.28 7.99
N ARG A 443 16.81 13.40 7.58
CA ARG A 443 17.78 13.69 6.52
C ARG A 443 17.29 13.13 5.20
N VAL A 444 16.95 14.00 4.24
CA VAL A 444 16.55 13.60 2.88
C VAL A 444 17.76 13.55 1.96
N LYS A 445 18.01 12.38 1.37
CA LYS A 445 19.01 12.12 0.33
C LYS A 445 18.30 11.89 -0.99
N VAL A 446 18.32 12.89 -1.87
CA VAL A 446 17.82 12.74 -3.25
C VAL A 446 18.94 12.22 -4.13
N ILE A 447 18.66 11.14 -4.85
CA ILE A 447 19.61 10.44 -5.70
C ILE A 447 19.30 10.77 -7.15
N GLU A 448 20.23 11.49 -7.78
CA GLU A 448 20.11 11.92 -9.16
C GLU A 448 20.08 10.73 -10.13
N LYS A 449 19.30 10.86 -11.22
CA LYS A 449 19.19 9.85 -12.29
C LYS A 449 18.69 8.48 -11.81
N LYS A 450 17.82 8.47 -10.80
CA LYS A 450 17.24 7.25 -10.21
C LYS A 450 15.73 7.41 -10.04
N ASP A 451 15.04 6.31 -10.29
CA ASP A 451 13.59 6.12 -10.16
C ASP A 451 13.24 5.33 -8.88
N HIS A 452 11.96 4.98 -8.74
CA HIS A 452 11.38 4.28 -7.59
C HIS A 452 12.11 2.99 -7.17
N ILE A 453 12.74 2.27 -8.10
CA ILE A 453 13.38 0.97 -7.87
C ILE A 453 14.91 1.08 -7.92
N THR A 454 15.42 1.90 -8.84
CA THR A 454 16.86 2.06 -9.08
C THR A 454 17.57 2.86 -8.00
N ILE A 455 16.84 3.51 -7.08
CA ILE A 455 17.40 4.02 -5.83
C ILE A 455 18.18 2.95 -5.05
N VAL A 456 17.79 1.67 -5.19
CA VAL A 456 18.53 0.50 -4.71
C VAL A 456 19.18 -0.26 -5.87
N VAL A 457 18.41 -0.61 -6.90
CA VAL A 457 18.90 -1.43 -8.03
C VAL A 457 19.86 -0.62 -8.89
N GLY A 458 21.13 -1.05 -8.93
CA GLY A 458 22.23 -0.31 -9.56
C GLY A 458 23.02 0.57 -8.59
N ARG A 459 22.65 0.60 -7.30
CA ARG A 459 23.37 1.28 -6.21
C ARG A 459 23.63 0.38 -5.00
N GLN A 460 23.51 -0.94 -5.14
CA GLN A 460 23.48 -1.88 -4.02
C GLN A 460 24.68 -1.74 -3.06
N LYS A 461 25.91 -1.65 -3.58
CA LYS A 461 27.13 -1.48 -2.77
C LYS A 461 27.21 -0.12 -2.08
N ALA A 462 26.72 0.94 -2.74
CA ALA A 462 26.69 2.26 -2.14
C ALA A 462 25.64 2.28 -1.02
N PHE A 463 24.43 1.79 -1.32
CA PHE A 463 23.32 1.77 -0.38
C PHE A 463 23.60 0.90 0.85
N ALA A 464 24.22 -0.29 0.68
CA ALA A 464 24.64 -1.12 1.81
C ALA A 464 25.62 -0.40 2.75
N ARG A 465 26.62 0.32 2.21
CA ARG A 465 27.55 1.14 3.01
C ARG A 465 26.83 2.28 3.74
N GLU A 466 25.93 2.98 3.06
CA GLU A 466 25.15 4.06 3.68
C GLU A 466 24.28 3.54 4.85
N LEU A 467 23.74 2.33 4.74
CA LEU A 467 23.02 1.68 5.84
C LEU A 467 23.94 1.33 7.02
N GLU A 468 25.12 0.75 6.75
CA GLU A 468 26.10 0.44 7.80
C GLU A 468 26.53 1.71 8.58
N GLU A 469 26.72 2.83 7.89
CA GLU A 469 27.01 4.12 8.50
C GLU A 469 25.87 4.62 9.40
N ILE A 470 24.62 4.51 8.93
CA ILE A 470 23.43 4.92 9.70
C ILE A 470 23.31 4.09 10.98
N TRP A 471 23.48 2.78 10.88
CA TRP A 471 23.36 1.90 12.05
C TRP A 471 24.48 2.16 13.04
N THR A 472 25.73 2.19 12.58
CA THR A 472 26.90 2.43 13.44
C THR A 472 26.78 3.74 14.22
N LYS A 473 26.26 4.80 13.60
CA LYS A 473 25.99 6.08 14.27
C LYS A 473 24.88 6.00 15.32
N SER A 474 23.91 5.11 15.12
CA SER A 474 22.74 4.96 16.00
C SER A 474 22.97 3.93 17.12
N SER A 475 24.02 3.10 17.03
CA SER A 475 24.41 2.12 18.05
C SER A 475 25.27 2.69 19.19
N GLY A 476 25.66 3.96 19.09
CA GLY A 476 26.41 4.71 20.12
C GLY A 476 25.50 5.72 20.81
#